data_AF-A0A5C7RHC1-F1
#
_entry.id   AF-A0A5C7RHC1-F1
#
_cell.length_a   1.000
_cell.length_b   1.000
_cell.length_c   1.000
_cell.angle_alpha   90.00
_cell.angle_beta   90.00
_cell.angle_gamma   90.00
#
_symmetry.space_group_name_H-M   'P 1'
#
loop_
_entity.id
_entity.type
_entity.pdbx_description
1 polymer ?
#
loop_
_entity_poly.entity_id
_entity_poly.type
_entity_poly.pdbx_seq_one_letter_code
_entity_poly.pdbx_strand_id
1 'polypeptide(L)' 'MSSEPVRAEWLYTSQLTSAAARRFAEFCQQNFAVVSNQESFDASLYQEAAKLVIERLEQAAIKGEQG' A
#
# COMPACT_ATOMS: atom_id res chain seq x y z
N MET A 1 17.48 -4.08 22.15
CA MET A 1 16.93 -3.19 21.11
C MET A 1 15.61 -3.80 20.68
N SER A 2 14.48 -3.17 21.03
CA SER A 2 13.16 -3.63 20.57
C SER A 2 13.07 -3.38 19.07
N SER A 3 13.20 -4.44 18.27
CA SER A 3 12.83 -4.40 16.86
C SER A 3 11.31 -4.42 16.77
N GLU A 4 10.68 -3.26 16.92
CA GLU A 4 9.29 -3.11 16.54
C GLU A 4 9.18 -3.47 15.04
N PRO A 5 8.23 -4.33 14.65
CA PRO A 5 8.04 -4.64 13.24
C PRO A 5 7.70 -3.34 12.54
N VAL A 6 8.50 -2.96 11.53
CA VAL A 6 8.21 -1.80 10.70
C VAL A 6 6.88 -2.12 10.00
N ARG A 7 5.79 -1.53 10.49
CA ARG A 7 4.44 -1.74 9.97
C ARG A 7 4.09 -0.55 9.11
N ALA A 8 3.50 -0.82 7.95
CA ALA A 8 3.01 0.24 7.08
C ALA A 8 1.65 0.75 7.59
N GLU A 9 1.65 1.37 8.78
CA GLU A 9 0.44 1.85 9.47
C GLU A 9 -0.27 2.99 8.74
N TRP A 10 0.42 3.63 7.80
CA TRP A 10 -0.14 4.63 6.89
C TRP A 10 -1.06 4.03 5.81
N LEU A 11 -1.08 2.70 5.62
CA LEU A 11 -2.00 2.00 4.72
C LEU A 11 -3.33 1.69 5.44
N TYR A 12 -4.25 2.64 5.42
CA TYR A 12 -5.61 2.45 5.96
C TYR A 12 -6.51 1.74 4.95
N THR A 13 -6.46 0.41 4.94
CA THR A 13 -7.21 -0.45 4.01
C THR A 13 -8.74 -0.34 4.18
N SER A 14 -9.22 -0.03 5.38
CA SER A 14 -10.64 0.09 5.70
C SER A 14 -11.37 1.23 4.98
N GLN A 15 -10.64 2.23 4.46
CA GLN A 15 -11.23 3.38 3.76
C GLN A 15 -11.27 3.20 2.23
N LEU A 16 -10.69 2.13 1.69
CA LEU A 16 -10.64 1.87 0.26
C LEU A 16 -11.95 1.21 -0.21
N THR A 17 -12.53 1.66 -1.32
CA THR A 17 -13.75 1.09 -1.91
C THR A 17 -13.44 -0.03 -2.91
N SER A 18 -12.31 0.02 -3.59
CA SER A 18 -11.89 -0.96 -4.59
C SER A 18 -11.35 -2.23 -3.92
N ALA A 19 -11.89 -3.39 -4.31
CA ALA A 19 -11.33 -4.68 -3.91
C ALA A 19 -9.88 -4.86 -4.37
N ALA A 20 -9.51 -4.27 -5.52
CA ALA A 20 -8.13 -4.30 -6.02
C ALA A 20 -7.20 -3.42 -5.17
N ALA A 21 -7.65 -2.22 -4.78
CA ALA A 21 -6.88 -1.33 -3.91
C ALA A 21 -6.68 -1.96 -2.52
N ARG A 22 -7.71 -2.60 -1.95
CA ARG A 22 -7.61 -3.33 -0.68
C ARG A 22 -6.55 -4.43 -0.73
N ARG A 23 -6.63 -5.31 -1.74
CA ARG A 23 -5.65 -6.41 -1.91
C ARG A 23 -4.23 -5.89 -2.11
N PHE A 24 -4.07 -4.82 -2.89
CA PHE A 24 -2.76 -4.20 -3.07
C PHE A 24 -2.23 -3.61 -1.76
N ALA A 25 -3.08 -2.96 -0.98
CA ALA A 25 -2.68 -2.40 0.31
C ALA A 25 -2.31 -3.48 1.34
N GLU A 26 -3.06 -4.59 1.40
CA GLU A 26 -2.72 -5.77 2.20
C GLU A 26 -1.38 -6.39 1.78
N PHE A 27 -1.14 -6.49 0.46
CA PHE A 27 0.15 -6.93 -0.07
C PHE A 27 1.27 -6.00 0.38
N CYS A 28 1.09 -4.69 0.27
CA CYS A 28 2.09 -3.72 0.70
C CYS A 28 2.40 -3.86 2.19
N GLN A 29 1.40 -4.08 3.05
CA GLN A 29 1.60 -4.27 4.49
C GLN A 29 2.41 -5.53 4.81
N GLN A 30 2.15 -6.64 4.12
CA GLN A 30 2.88 -7.89 4.30
C GLN A 30 4.30 -7.82 3.74
N ASN A 31 4.46 -7.17 2.59
CA ASN A 31 5.73 -7.11 1.88
C ASN A 31 6.69 -6.09 2.51
N PHE A 32 6.16 -5.04 3.15
CA PHE A 32 6.94 -3.94 3.71
C PHE A 32 8.07 -4.42 4.64
N ALA A 33 7.80 -5.38 5.53
CA ALA A 33 8.82 -5.93 6.43
C ALA A 33 9.97 -6.64 5.70
N VAL A 34 9.70 -7.18 4.50
CA VAL A 34 10.70 -7.88 3.67
C VAL A 34 11.54 -6.87 2.90
N VAL A 35 10.90 -5.88 2.28
CA VAL A 35 11.61 -4.85 1.50
C VAL A 35 12.31 -3.84 2.40
N SER A 36 11.81 -3.57 3.61
CA SER A 36 12.43 -2.63 4.56
C SER A 36 13.79 -3.09 5.09
N ASN A 37 14.10 -4.37 4.94
CA ASN A 37 15.39 -4.93 5.34
C ASN A 37 16.43 -4.92 4.20
N GLN A 38 16.09 -4.35 3.03
CA GLN A 38 17.02 -4.21 1.92
C GLN A 38 17.87 -2.95 2.06
N GLU A 39 19.15 -3.04 1.70
CA GLU A 39 20.17 -2.01 1.95
C GLU A 39 19.87 -0.66 1.24
N SER A 40 19.10 -0.68 0.15
CA SER A 40 18.71 0.51 -0.62
C SER A 40 17.21 0.80 -0.54
N PHE A 41 16.52 0.33 0.50
CA PHE A 41 15.10 0.59 0.67
C PHE A 41 14.83 2.02 1.12
N ASP A 42 14.10 2.77 0.29
CA ASP A 42 13.58 4.08 0.64
C ASP A 42 12.10 3.96 1.02
N ALA A 43 11.82 4.10 2.31
CA ALA A 43 10.48 3.98 2.85
C ALA A 43 9.54 5.08 2.34
N SER A 44 10.06 6.28 2.11
CA SER A 44 9.27 7.42 1.61
C SER A 44 8.87 7.17 0.15
N LEU A 45 9.83 6.74 -0.68
CA LEU A 45 9.56 6.42 -2.08
C LEU A 45 8.57 5.26 -2.21
N TYR A 46 8.72 4.23 -1.38
CA TYR A 46 7.78 3.11 -1.33
C TYR A 46 6.37 3.56 -0.96
N GLN A 47 6.27 4.44 0.04
CA GLN A 47 4.99 5.02 0.47
C GLN A 47 4.32 5.84 -0.63
N GLU A 48 5.07 6.71 -1.32
CA GLU A 48 4.57 7.52 -2.43
C GLU A 48 4.10 6.65 -3.60
N ALA A 49 4.90 5.65 -3.98
CA ALA A 49 4.55 4.72 -5.07
C ALA A 49 3.29 3.92 -4.74
N ALA A 50 3.19 3.38 -3.52
CA ALA A 50 2.01 2.63 -3.09
C ALA A 50 0.76 3.50 -3.04
N LYS A 51 0.87 4.75 -2.54
CA LYS A 51 -0.24 5.70 -2.54
C LYS A 51 -0.73 6.01 -3.95
N LEU A 52 0.19 6.20 -4.90
CA LEU A 52 -0.15 6.44 -6.30
C LEU A 52 -0.91 5.26 -6.91
N VAL A 53 -0.45 4.03 -6.68
CA VAL A 53 -1.11 2.82 -7.20
C VAL A 53 -2.51 2.68 -6.59
N ILE A 54 -2.64 2.86 -5.28
CA ILE A 54 -3.94 2.80 -4.58
C ILE A 54 -4.90 3.85 -5.15
N GLU A 55 -4.47 5.09 -5.32
CA GLU A 55 -5.29 6.14 -5.91
C GLU A 55 -5.79 5.77 -7.31
N ARG A 56 -4.93 5.19 -8.15
CA ARG A 56 -5.32 4.74 -9.50
C ARG A 56 -6.30 3.58 -9.47
N LEU A 57 -6.13 2.64 -8.54
CA LEU A 57 -7.03 1.50 -8.36
C LEU A 57 -8.41 1.93 -7.84
N GLU A 58 -8.48 2.94 -6.98
CA GLU A 58 -9.72 3.54 -6.51
C GLU A 58 -10.42 4.30 -7.66
N GLN A 59 -9.69 5.12 -8.41
CA GLN A 59 -10.22 5.83 -9.58
C GLN A 59 -10.74 4.88 -10.67
N ALA A 60 -10.02 3.77 -10.91
CA ALA A 60 -10.44 2.76 -11.87
C ALA A 60 -11.73 2.05 -11.44
N ALA A 61 -11.91 1.79 -10.14
CA ALA A 61 -13.15 1.20 -9.63
C ALA A 61 -14.36 2.12 -9.86
N ILE A 62 -14.20 3.43 -9.62
CA ILE A 62 -15.24 4.43 -9.87
C ILE A 62 -15.61 4.49 -11.36
N LYS A 63 -14.62 4.40 -12.26
CA LYS A 63 -14.85 4.39 -13.71
C LYS A 63 -15.48 3.10 -14.21
N GLY A 64 -15.18 1.96 -13.59
CA GLY A 64 -15.75 0.66 -13.96
C GLY A 64 -17.24 0.53 -13.66
N GLU A 65 -17.78 1.30 -12.71
CA GLU A 65 -19.23 1.33 -12.39
C GLU A 65 -20.06 2.19 -13.37
N GLN A 66 -19.44 2.90 -14.32
CA GLN A 66 -20.14 3.71 -15.34
C GLN A 66 -20.19 3.06 -16.73
N GLY A 67 -19.81 1.78 -16.85
CA GLY A 67 -19.77 1.02 -18.12
C GLY A 67 -20.89 0.00 -18.25
#